data_AF-A0A2V7X0H7-F1
#
_entry.id   AF-A0A2V7X0H7-F1
#
_cell.length_a   1.000
_cell.length_b   1.000
_cell.length_c   1.000
_cell.angle_alpha   90.00
_cell.angle_beta   90.00
_cell.angle_gamma   90.00
#
_symmetry.space_group_name_H-M   'P 1'
#
loop_
_entity.id
_entity.type
_entity.pdbx_description
1 polymer ?
#
loop_
_entity_poly.entity_id
_entity_poly.type
_entity_poly.pdbx_seq_one_letter_code
_entity_poly.pdbx_strand_id
1 'polypeptide(L)'
;MATGSDRPRLDRTDRALLLALSRDGRRPAADLAKELGLSRQAVTERIRELERRGVIRGYCADVDPGALGLGVRAQLRITLDGKTPQKEKEVLRRLTASPLVRSVYRVSGEDCFVADVICRRIEDVNALLLDLQSTRAMQSSRTAFVLETVLDKGTLGALPPGLLLEDPAGAPARSKG
;
A
#
# COMPACT_ATOMS: atom_id res chain seq x y z
N MET A 1 7.62 0.28 -10.87
CA MET A 1 6.92 -0.80 -10.14
C MET A 1 7.26 -2.10 -10.83
N ALA A 2 7.82 -3.06 -10.09
CA ALA A 2 8.22 -4.35 -10.63
C ALA A 2 7.01 -5.05 -11.27
N THR A 3 7.10 -5.27 -12.58
CA THR A 3 6.37 -6.33 -13.29
C THR A 3 6.55 -7.64 -12.53
N GLY A 4 5.48 -8.43 -12.40
CA GLY A 4 5.34 -9.51 -11.41
C GLY A 4 6.23 -10.75 -11.54
N SER A 5 7.52 -10.63 -11.85
CA SER A 5 8.44 -11.74 -12.10
C SER A 5 9.72 -11.76 -11.24
N ASP A 6 9.85 -10.92 -10.21
CA ASP A 6 10.89 -11.11 -9.18
C ASP A 6 10.26 -10.98 -7.78
N ARG A 7 9.55 -12.03 -7.36
CA ARG A 7 8.97 -12.08 -6.01
C ARG A 7 10.06 -12.50 -5.03
N PRO A 8 10.27 -11.76 -3.93
CA PRO A 8 11.16 -12.21 -2.87
C PRO A 8 10.70 -13.59 -2.39
N ARG A 9 11.58 -14.60 -2.48
CA ARG A 9 11.32 -15.93 -1.88
C ARG A 9 11.18 -15.75 -0.36
N LEU A 10 10.01 -16.08 0.17
CA LEU A 10 9.69 -16.03 1.60
C LEU A 10 9.44 -17.46 2.07
N ASP A 11 10.24 -17.90 3.05
CA ASP A 11 10.00 -19.19 3.67
C ASP A 11 8.77 -19.15 4.60
N ARG A 12 8.39 -20.30 5.16
CA ARG A 12 7.23 -20.42 6.05
C ARG A 12 7.35 -19.52 7.29
N THR A 13 8.56 -19.39 7.81
CA THR A 13 8.87 -18.59 9.00
C THR A 13 8.75 -17.10 8.70
N ASP A 14 9.28 -16.64 7.57
CA ASP A 14 9.17 -15.24 7.14
C ASP A 14 7.70 -14.83 6.99
N ARG A 15 6.86 -15.71 6.44
CA ARG A 15 5.43 -15.45 6.29
C ARG A 15 4.72 -15.35 7.64
N ALA A 16 5.02 -16.27 8.56
CA ALA A 16 4.47 -16.22 9.92
C ALA A 16 4.91 -14.95 10.67
N LEU A 17 6.18 -14.57 10.54
CA LEU A 17 6.73 -13.34 11.09
C LEU A 17 6.04 -12.10 10.53
N LEU A 18 5.86 -12.02 9.20
CA LEU A 18 5.17 -10.91 8.54
C LEU A 18 3.70 -10.81 8.96
N LEU A 19 3.00 -11.93 9.13
CA LEU A 19 1.62 -11.94 9.66
C LEU A 19 1.55 -11.47 11.11
N ALA A 20 2.53 -11.84 11.93
CA ALA A 20 2.59 -11.40 13.32
C ALA A 20 2.84 -9.89 13.40
N LEU A 21 3.78 -9.38 12.59
CA LEU A 21 4.10 -7.95 12.51
C LEU A 21 3.00 -7.12 11.83
N SER A 22 2.23 -7.69 10.89
CA SER A 22 1.11 -6.98 10.26
C SER A 22 -0.08 -6.77 11.21
N ARG A 23 -0.17 -7.58 12.28
CA ARG A 23 -1.16 -7.42 13.34
C ARG A 23 -0.70 -6.41 14.39
N ASP A 24 0.55 -6.50 14.80
CA ASP A 24 1.17 -5.56 15.72
C ASP A 24 2.66 -5.40 15.39
N GLY A 25 2.99 -4.30 14.71
CA GLY A 25 4.35 -3.98 14.31
C GLY A 25 5.27 -3.60 15.46
N ARG A 26 4.74 -3.40 16.68
CA ARG A 26 5.52 -3.07 17.88
C ARG A 26 5.86 -4.30 18.71
N ARG A 27 5.46 -5.50 18.30
CA ARG A 27 5.73 -6.73 19.05
C ARG A 27 7.23 -6.92 19.27
N PRO A 28 7.67 -7.16 20.53
CA PRO A 28 9.07 -7.43 20.81
C PRO A 28 9.58 -8.66 20.07
N ALA A 29 10.79 -8.57 19.52
CA ALA A 29 11.44 -9.71 18.86
C ALA A 29 11.56 -10.94 19.76
N ALA A 30 11.63 -10.76 21.09
CA ALA A 30 11.65 -11.85 22.05
C ALA A 30 10.32 -12.64 22.09
N ASP A 31 9.19 -11.95 21.95
CA ASP A 31 7.86 -12.60 21.97
C ASP A 31 7.59 -13.29 20.64
N LEU A 32 7.99 -12.67 19.53
CA LEU A 32 7.96 -13.29 18.20
C LEU A 32 8.86 -14.54 18.15
N ALA A 33 10.03 -14.50 18.80
CA ALA A 33 10.94 -15.64 18.87
C ALA A 33 10.31 -16.83 19.62
N LYS A 34 9.63 -16.58 20.75
CA LYS A 34 8.90 -17.60 21.50
C LYS A 34 7.76 -18.21 20.66
N GLU A 35 6.99 -17.38 19.97
CA GLU A 35 5.86 -17.84 19.13
C GLU A 35 6.34 -18.66 17.93
N LEU A 36 7.46 -18.28 17.31
CA LEU A 36 7.97 -18.91 16.10
C LEU A 36 8.95 -20.07 16.38
N GLY A 37 9.27 -20.37 17.64
CA GLY A 37 10.24 -21.41 18.01
C GLY A 37 11.67 -21.08 17.57
N LEU A 38 12.04 -19.80 17.58
CA LEU A 38 13.34 -19.30 17.14
C LEU A 38 14.13 -18.62 18.26
N SER A 39 15.42 -18.37 18.03
CA SER A 39 16.19 -17.46 18.86
C SER A 39 15.82 -16.00 18.56
N ARG A 40 15.95 -15.12 19.56
CA ARG A 40 15.76 -13.66 19.38
C ARG A 40 16.67 -13.09 18.29
N GLN A 41 17.90 -13.58 18.20
CA GLN A 41 18.86 -13.16 17.17
C GLN A 41 18.36 -13.54 15.77
N ALA A 42 17.90 -14.79 15.58
CA ALA A 42 17.39 -15.24 14.30
C ALA A 42 16.18 -14.43 13.82
N VAL A 43 15.24 -14.08 14.72
CA VAL A 43 14.11 -13.20 14.38
C VAL A 43 14.59 -11.81 13.99
N THR A 44 15.53 -11.24 14.74
CA THR A 44 16.04 -9.88 14.47
C THR A 44 16.76 -9.80 13.13
N GLU A 45 17.56 -10.81 12.79
CA GLU A 45 18.24 -10.91 11.49
C GLU A 45 17.24 -11.06 10.33
N ARG A 46 16.18 -11.86 10.51
CA ARG A 46 15.11 -12.01 9.51
C ARG A 46 14.35 -10.71 9.29
N ILE A 47 13.98 -9.99 10.36
CA ILE A 47 13.33 -8.68 10.23
C ILE A 47 14.20 -7.73 9.41
N ARG A 48 15.49 -7.62 9.75
CA ARG A 48 16.46 -6.78 9.03
C ARG A 48 16.58 -7.18 7.56
N GLU A 49 16.58 -8.48 7.27
CA GLU A 49 16.63 -8.97 5.89
C GLU A 49 15.36 -8.60 5.11
N LEU A 50 14.19 -8.76 5.71
CA LEU A 50 12.91 -8.42 5.10
C LEU A 50 12.77 -6.90 4.87
N GLU A 51 13.33 -6.07 5.75
CA GLU A 51 13.46 -4.63 5.57
C GLU A 51 14.41 -4.29 4.41
N ARG A 52 15.62 -4.88 4.39
CA ARG A 52 16.60 -4.66 3.31
C ARG A 52 16.08 -5.05 1.94
N ARG A 53 15.29 -6.11 1.87
CA ARG A 53 14.65 -6.58 0.63
C ARG A 53 13.40 -5.77 0.24
N GLY A 54 12.99 -4.80 1.06
CA GLY A 54 11.79 -3.99 0.84
C GLY A 54 10.47 -4.76 0.98
N VAL A 55 10.50 -5.95 1.58
CA VAL A 55 9.29 -6.73 1.91
C VAL A 55 8.54 -6.03 3.02
N ILE A 56 9.25 -5.64 4.08
CA ILE A 56 8.75 -4.69 5.08
C ILE A 56 9.05 -3.29 4.54
N ARG A 57 7.99 -2.54 4.23
CA ARG A 57 8.11 -1.18 3.67
C ARG A 57 8.29 -0.09 4.73
N GLY A 58 8.03 -0.41 5.99
CA GLY A 58 8.15 0.51 7.11
C GLY A 58 7.20 0.15 8.26
N TYR A 59 7.32 0.90 9.35
CA TYR A 59 6.48 0.80 10.53
C TYR A 59 5.86 2.17 10.79
N CYS A 60 4.53 2.22 10.76
CA CYS A 60 3.78 3.45 10.99
C CYS A 60 2.64 3.16 11.97
N ALA A 61 2.30 4.15 12.78
CA ALA A 61 1.04 4.12 13.51
C ALA A 61 -0.13 4.31 12.53
N ASP A 62 -1.18 3.51 12.68
CA ASP A 62 -2.45 3.74 11.99
C ASP A 62 -3.26 4.73 12.83
N VAL A 63 -3.38 5.97 12.36
CA VAL A 63 -3.96 7.09 13.09
C VAL A 63 -5.21 7.54 12.37
N ASP A 64 -6.30 7.70 13.11
CA ASP A 64 -7.53 8.31 12.60
C ASP A 64 -7.25 9.74 12.12
N PRO A 65 -7.39 10.02 10.82
CA PRO A 65 -7.18 11.37 10.30
C PRO A 65 -8.21 12.37 10.81
N GLY A 66 -9.42 11.92 11.17
CA GLY A 66 -10.47 12.77 11.75
C GLY A 66 -10.01 13.40 13.07
N ALA A 67 -9.30 12.65 13.90
CA ALA A 67 -8.69 13.14 15.14
C ALA A 67 -7.63 14.23 14.92
N LEU A 68 -7.09 14.35 13.71
CA LEU A 68 -6.13 15.40 13.29
C LEU A 68 -6.80 16.54 12.52
N GLY A 69 -8.14 16.57 12.45
CA GLY A 69 -8.90 17.57 11.71
C GLY A 69 -8.94 17.36 10.19
N LEU A 70 -8.51 16.19 9.71
CA LEU A 70 -8.56 15.80 8.30
C LEU A 70 -9.85 15.03 8.01
N GLY A 71 -11.00 15.72 8.13
CA GLY A 71 -12.33 15.11 8.04
C GLY A 71 -12.85 14.88 6.62
N VAL A 72 -12.21 15.43 5.59
CA VAL A 72 -12.68 15.30 4.20
C VAL A 72 -11.85 14.25 3.48
N ARG A 73 -12.52 13.21 2.97
CA ARG A 73 -11.93 12.17 2.13
C ARG A 73 -12.63 12.13 0.77
N ALA A 74 -11.87 11.98 -0.29
CA ALA A 74 -12.42 11.80 -1.62
C ALA A 74 -11.61 10.81 -2.45
N GLN A 75 -12.26 10.21 -3.44
CA GLN A 75 -11.62 9.44 -4.49
C GLN A 75 -11.67 10.25 -5.79
N LEU A 76 -10.48 10.53 -6.35
CA LEU A 76 -10.31 11.19 -7.63
C LEU A 76 -10.08 10.13 -8.70
N ARG A 77 -10.93 10.13 -9.72
CA ARG A 77 -10.78 9.31 -10.93
C ARG A 77 -10.40 10.22 -12.08
N ILE A 78 -9.27 9.93 -12.72
CA ILE A 78 -8.63 10.83 -13.67
C ILE A 78 -8.47 10.10 -14.99
N THR A 79 -9.03 10.67 -16.05
CA THR A 79 -8.82 10.23 -17.43
C THR A 79 -7.93 11.24 -18.14
N LEU A 80 -6.86 10.76 -18.77
CA LEU A 80 -5.94 11.57 -19.56
C LEU A 80 -6.23 11.41 -21.04
N ASP A 81 -5.86 12.41 -21.84
CA ASP A 81 -6.08 12.41 -23.30
C ASP A 81 -5.23 11.37 -24.06
N GLY A 82 -4.23 10.76 -23.41
CA GLY A 82 -3.33 9.76 -23.98
C GLY A 82 -2.39 10.27 -25.08
N LYS A 83 -2.42 11.57 -25.40
CA LYS A 83 -1.71 12.16 -26.54
C LYS A 83 -0.32 12.68 -26.20
N THR A 84 -0.03 12.89 -24.91
CA THR A 84 1.24 13.53 -24.51
C THR A 84 1.85 12.86 -23.27
N PRO A 85 2.74 11.87 -23.45
CA PRO A 85 3.38 11.15 -22.35
C PRO A 85 4.13 12.05 -21.36
N GLN A 86 4.66 13.19 -21.81
CA GLN A 86 5.34 14.16 -20.96
C GLN A 86 4.37 14.84 -19.98
N LYS A 87 3.14 15.13 -20.41
CA LYS A 87 2.13 15.72 -19.55
C LYS A 87 1.54 14.70 -18.57
N GLU A 88 1.43 13.42 -18.96
CA GLU A 88 1.09 12.36 -18.00
C GLU A 88 2.11 12.29 -16.85
N LYS A 89 3.41 12.34 -17.18
CA LYS A 89 4.48 12.39 -16.16
C LYS A 89 4.32 13.59 -15.23
N GLU A 90 3.90 14.73 -15.76
CA GLU A 90 3.65 15.94 -14.98
C GLU A 90 2.47 15.77 -14.02
N VAL A 91 1.35 15.20 -14.48
CA VAL A 91 0.19 14.87 -13.64
C VAL A 91 0.61 13.93 -12.51
N LEU A 92 1.34 12.86 -12.81
CA LEU A 92 1.84 11.92 -11.82
C LEU A 92 2.77 12.61 -10.81
N ARG A 93 3.67 13.47 -11.27
CA ARG A 93 4.56 14.24 -10.38
C ARG A 93 3.76 15.06 -9.38
N ARG A 94 2.74 15.80 -9.84
CA ARG A 94 1.87 16.63 -8.98
C ARG A 94 1.07 15.79 -7.99
N LEU A 95 0.48 14.68 -8.43
CA LEU A 95 -0.23 13.74 -7.56
C LEU A 95 0.69 13.18 -6.47
N THR A 96 1.87 12.68 -6.84
CA THR A 96 2.80 12.06 -5.88
C THR A 96 3.49 13.06 -4.94
N ALA A 97 3.59 14.34 -5.33
CA ALA A 97 4.15 15.39 -4.50
C ALA A 97 3.11 16.01 -3.54
N SER A 98 1.81 15.81 -3.79
CA SER A 98 0.76 16.39 -2.97
C SER A 98 0.62 15.63 -1.64
N PRO A 99 0.74 16.30 -0.48
CA PRO A 99 0.56 15.66 0.83
C PRO A 99 -0.90 15.24 1.08
N LEU A 100 -1.84 15.75 0.29
CA LEU A 100 -3.25 15.37 0.38
C LEU A 100 -3.51 13.99 -0.24
N VAL A 101 -2.65 13.53 -1.14
CA VAL A 101 -2.80 12.23 -1.83
C VAL A 101 -2.23 11.12 -0.96
N ARG A 102 -3.10 10.23 -0.49
CA ARG A 102 -2.70 9.06 0.31
C ARG A 102 -2.25 7.90 -0.56
N SER A 103 -2.86 7.76 -1.73
CA SER A 103 -2.58 6.68 -2.65
C SER A 103 -2.88 7.14 -4.08
N VAL A 104 -2.18 6.57 -5.04
CA VAL A 104 -2.49 6.72 -6.47
C VAL A 104 -2.21 5.41 -7.16
N TYR A 105 -3.18 4.96 -7.95
CA TYR A 105 -3.16 3.70 -8.66
C TYR A 105 -3.36 3.98 -10.14
N ARG A 106 -2.57 3.31 -10.98
CA ARG A 106 -2.94 3.12 -12.39
C ARG A 106 -3.91 1.95 -12.46
N VAL A 107 -5.07 2.15 -13.09
CA VAL A 107 -6.12 1.14 -13.15
C VAL A 107 -6.43 0.76 -14.60
N SER A 108 -7.03 -0.41 -14.80
CA SER A 108 -7.67 -0.77 -16.06
C SER A 108 -9.08 -0.17 -16.11
N GLY A 109 -9.56 0.10 -17.32
CA GLY A 109 -10.88 0.69 -17.57
C GLY A 109 -10.78 2.08 -18.21
N GLU A 110 -11.84 2.87 -18.04
CA GLU A 110 -11.93 4.23 -18.61
C GLU A 110 -11.06 5.26 -17.89
N ASP A 111 -10.81 5.05 -16.60
CA ASP A 111 -9.96 5.90 -15.79
C ASP A 111 -8.50 5.48 -15.98
N CYS A 112 -7.59 6.43 -16.18
CA CYS A 112 -6.15 6.14 -16.20
C CYS A 112 -5.62 5.98 -14.77
N PHE A 113 -6.08 6.84 -13.86
CA PHE A 113 -5.64 6.86 -12.47
C PHE A 113 -6.79 7.00 -11.50
N VAL A 114 -6.63 6.36 -10.33
CA VAL A 114 -7.49 6.53 -9.17
C VAL A 114 -6.62 6.96 -8.00
N ALA A 115 -6.94 8.08 -7.37
CA ALA A 115 -6.22 8.60 -6.22
C ALA A 115 -7.15 8.78 -5.02
N ASP A 116 -6.76 8.27 -3.86
CA ASP A 116 -7.47 8.55 -2.61
C ASP A 116 -6.81 9.76 -1.95
N VAL A 117 -7.62 10.76 -1.64
CA VAL A 117 -7.19 12.03 -1.03
C VAL A 117 -7.83 12.24 0.32
N ILE A 118 -7.07 12.89 1.21
CA ILE A 118 -7.53 13.31 2.52
C ILE A 118 -7.12 14.76 2.78
N CYS A 119 -8.03 15.54 3.34
CA CYS A 119 -7.85 16.97 3.54
C CYS A 119 -8.77 17.51 4.63
N ARG A 120 -8.61 18.80 4.96
CA ARG A 120 -9.44 19.46 5.96
C ARG A 120 -10.74 19.97 5.37
N ARG A 121 -10.70 20.45 4.12
CA ARG A 121 -11.84 21.09 3.47
C ARG A 121 -12.00 20.67 2.02
N ILE A 122 -13.22 20.73 1.52
CA ILE A 122 -13.55 20.36 0.12
C ILE A 122 -12.78 21.24 -0.87
N GLU A 123 -12.51 22.50 -0.53
CA GLU A 123 -11.77 23.44 -1.38
C GLU A 123 -10.33 22.98 -1.64
N ASP A 124 -9.73 22.23 -0.70
CA ASP A 124 -8.38 21.69 -0.86
C ASP A 124 -8.35 20.62 -1.98
N VAL A 125 -9.43 19.83 -2.13
CA VAL A 125 -9.60 18.88 -3.24
C VAL A 125 -9.79 19.63 -4.56
N ASN A 126 -10.60 20.69 -4.56
CA ASN A 126 -10.81 21.50 -5.76
C ASN A 126 -9.51 22.17 -6.23
N ALA A 127 -8.71 22.70 -5.30
CA ALA A 127 -7.41 23.28 -5.61
C ALA A 127 -6.46 22.25 -6.25
N LEU A 128 -6.43 21.03 -5.73
CA LEU A 128 -5.68 19.92 -6.34
C LEU A 128 -6.19 19.60 -7.75
N LEU A 129 -7.50 19.53 -7.97
CA LEU A 129 -8.07 19.27 -9.29
C LEU A 129 -7.72 20.36 -10.31
N LEU A 130 -7.80 21.63 -9.91
CA LEU A 130 -7.42 22.77 -10.76
C LEU A 130 -5.92 22.74 -11.11
N ASP A 131 -5.07 22.39 -10.16
CA ASP A 131 -3.64 22.20 -10.40
C ASP A 131 -3.41 21.09 -11.44
N LEU A 132 -4.05 19.93 -11.29
CA LEU A 132 -3.95 18.82 -12.25
C LEU A 132 -4.49 19.21 -13.64
N GLN A 133 -5.61 19.94 -13.71
CA GLN A 133 -6.19 20.44 -14.95
C GLN A 133 -5.25 21.40 -15.70
N SER A 134 -4.46 22.20 -14.98
CA SER A 134 -3.54 23.16 -15.59
C SER A 134 -2.43 22.50 -16.43
N THR A 135 -2.19 21.20 -16.25
CA THR A 135 -1.29 20.41 -17.10
C THR A 135 -1.80 20.25 -18.53
N ARG A 136 -3.11 20.48 -18.77
CA ARG A 136 -3.81 20.24 -20.04
C ARG A 136 -3.58 18.82 -20.59
N ALA A 137 -3.40 17.84 -19.72
CA ALA A 137 -3.40 16.42 -20.05
C ALA A 137 -4.71 15.73 -19.65
N MET A 138 -5.46 16.33 -18.73
CA MET A 138 -6.67 15.74 -18.19
C MET A 138 -7.83 15.92 -19.17
N GLN A 139 -8.38 14.81 -19.64
CA GLN A 139 -9.57 14.78 -20.49
C GLN A 139 -10.83 14.95 -19.63
N SER A 140 -10.90 14.27 -18.50
CA SER A 140 -11.99 14.37 -17.54
C SER A 140 -11.54 13.93 -16.15
N SER A 141 -12.31 14.31 -15.13
CA SER A 141 -12.19 13.75 -13.79
C SER A 141 -13.57 13.50 -13.18
N ARG A 142 -13.63 12.51 -12.27
CA ARG A 142 -14.79 12.28 -11.40
C ARG A 142 -14.31 12.28 -9.97
N THR A 143 -15.08 12.92 -9.09
CA THR A 143 -14.76 13.03 -7.67
C THR A 143 -15.89 12.41 -6.87
N ALA A 144 -15.58 11.41 -6.06
CA ALA A 144 -16.51 10.83 -5.10
C ALA A 144 -16.07 11.21 -3.70
N PHE A 145 -16.84 12.05 -3.01
CA PHE A 145 -16.61 12.33 -1.59
C PHE A 145 -17.09 11.15 -0.76
N VAL A 146 -16.25 10.71 0.19
CA VAL A 146 -16.59 9.64 1.11
C VAL A 146 -17.49 10.22 2.19
N LEU A 147 -18.73 9.73 2.27
CA LEU A 147 -19.71 10.15 3.28
C LEU A 147 -19.47 9.46 4.61
N GLU A 148 -19.08 8.19 4.55
CA GLU A 148 -18.81 7.35 5.71
C GLU A 148 -17.69 6.36 5.37
N THR A 149 -16.75 6.18 6.29
CA THR A 149 -15.74 5.11 6.20
C THR A 149 -16.19 3.95 7.07
N VAL A 150 -16.77 2.92 6.46
CA VAL A 150 -17.21 1.70 7.17
C VAL A 150 -16.00 0.89 7.68
N LEU A 151 -14.92 0.83 6.88
CA LEU A 151 -13.68 0.17 7.23
C LEU A 151 -12.52 0.75 6.41
N ASP A 152 -11.43 1.12 7.08
CA ASP A 152 -10.15 1.43 6.45
C ASP A 152 -9.04 0.77 7.27
N LYS A 153 -8.35 -0.21 6.68
CA LYS A 153 -7.19 -0.83 7.30
C LYS A 153 -5.96 -0.13 6.73
N GLY A 154 -5.28 0.71 7.52
CA GLY A 154 -4.08 1.42 7.07
C GLY A 154 -2.90 0.51 6.74
N THR A 155 -3.00 -0.78 7.05
CA THR A 155 -2.02 -1.83 6.74
C THR A 155 -2.72 -3.10 6.24
N LEU A 156 -1.95 -4.16 5.95
CA LEU A 156 -2.51 -5.48 5.60
C LEU A 156 -3.43 -6.04 6.72
N GLY A 157 -3.27 -5.57 7.96
CA GLY A 157 -4.03 -6.03 9.12
C GLY A 157 -3.89 -7.53 9.34
N ALA A 158 -4.90 -8.11 10.01
CA ALA A 158 -5.00 -9.55 10.16
C ALA A 158 -5.51 -10.18 8.85
N LEU A 159 -4.61 -10.87 8.14
CA LEU A 159 -4.98 -11.74 7.02
C LEU A 159 -5.17 -13.18 7.52
N PRO A 160 -6.19 -13.90 7.03
CA PRO A 160 -6.30 -15.33 7.26
C PRO A 160 -5.14 -16.06 6.57
N PRO A 161 -4.52 -17.08 7.20
CA PRO A 161 -3.37 -17.78 6.63
C PRO A 161 -3.63 -18.36 5.23
N GLY A 162 -4.85 -18.82 4.94
CA GLY A 162 -5.22 -19.41 3.64
C GLY A 162 -5.24 -18.45 2.45
N LEU A 163 -5.12 -17.13 2.67
CA LEU A 163 -4.97 -16.15 1.58
C LEU A 163 -3.49 -15.91 1.21
N LEU A 164 -2.54 -16.43 1.99
CA LEU A 164 -1.14 -16.36 1.63
C LEU A 164 -0.83 -17.45 0.62
N LEU A 165 -0.27 -17.06 -0.54
CA LEU A 165 0.22 -18.00 -1.53
C LEU A 165 1.21 -18.98 -0.87
N GLU A 166 0.97 -20.28 -0.96
CA GLU A 166 1.97 -21.28 -0.53
C GLU A 166 3.24 -21.19 -1.38
N ASP A 167 4.35 -21.72 -0.87
CA ASP A 167 5.59 -21.80 -1.63
C ASP A 167 5.40 -22.78 -2.80
N PRO A 168 5.57 -22.37 -4.07
CA PRO A 168 5.50 -23.29 -5.20
C PRO A 168 6.56 -24.41 -5.14
N ALA A 169 7.58 -24.31 -4.28
CA ALA A 169 8.59 -25.34 -4.07
C ALA A 169 8.24 -26.36 -2.95
N GLY A 170 7.08 -26.23 -2.30
CA GLY A 170 6.66 -27.05 -1.16
C GLY A 170 5.92 -28.36 -1.49
N ALA A 171 6.09 -28.93 -2.68
CA ALA A 171 5.61 -30.29 -2.91
C ALA A 171 6.50 -31.27 -2.10
N PRO A 172 5.92 -32.19 -1.30
CA PRO A 172 6.72 -33.11 -0.51
C PRO A 172 7.61 -33.96 -1.43
N ALA A 173 8.90 -34.00 -1.12
CA ALA A 173 9.82 -34.95 -1.74
C ALA A 173 9.23 -36.35 -1.58
N ARG A 174 8.79 -36.96 -2.69
CA ARG A 174 8.35 -38.36 -2.70
C ARG A 174 9.49 -39.21 -2.14
N SER A 175 9.25 -39.86 -1.01
CA SER A 175 10.13 -40.92 -0.51
C SER A 175 10.20 -42.01 -1.57
N LYS A 176 11.38 -42.22 -2.17
CA LYS A 176 11.68 -43.49 -2.83
C LYS A 176 12.08 -44.47 -1.74
N GLY A 177 11.21 -45.44 -1.50
CA GLY A 177 11.63 -46.76 -1.03
C GLY A 177 12.25 -47.56 -2.16
#